data_AF-A0A5J4FV29-F1
#
_entry.id   AF-A0A5J4FV29-F1
#
_cell.length_a   1.000
_cell.length_b   1.000
_cell.length_c   1.000
_cell.angle_alpha   90.00
_cell.angle_beta   90.00
_cell.angle_gamma   90.00
#
_symmetry.space_group_name_H-M   'P 1'
#
loop_
_entity.id
_entity.type
_entity.pdbx_description
1 polymer ?
#
loop_
_entity_poly.entity_id
_entity_poly.type
_entity_poly.pdbx_seq_one_letter_code
_entity_poly.pdbx_strand_id
1 'polypeptide(L)'
;MKHVFKIFALCLISQIGIAQDFGNSNDYQVTITKTDKENLASVPAHLSTIDSGNDILAAFEVDAASNIDSIKIKVLEKTGLESISQVIKVDVIYVEFCKYTISHYFMLTTKNEIISLPKLSNSVCEKEVEETVYHFPSQVYGEHSKIVTSQVFYTNYNEIHGVTATNSFAWNDDASIRL
;
A
#
# COMPACT_ATOMS: atom_id res chain seq x y z
N MET A 1 -48.40 39.96 -14.09
CA MET A 1 -48.12 38.85 -13.16
C MET A 1 -47.48 37.76 -14.00
N LYS A 2 -46.14 37.59 -13.92
CA LYS A 2 -45.44 36.48 -13.22
C LYS A 2 -46.01 35.12 -13.71
N HIS A 3 -45.26 34.26 -14.39
CA HIS A 3 -44.09 33.56 -13.85
C HIS A 3 -43.18 33.00 -14.96
N VAL A 4 -41.89 33.31 -14.86
CA VAL A 4 -40.80 32.63 -15.58
C VAL A 4 -40.36 31.47 -14.68
N PHE A 5 -40.64 30.23 -15.07
CA PHE A 5 -40.10 29.05 -14.40
C PHE A 5 -38.87 28.57 -15.21
N LYS A 6 -37.69 29.08 -14.85
CA LYS A 6 -36.42 28.49 -15.28
C LYS A 6 -36.17 27.26 -14.40
N ILE A 7 -36.40 26.08 -14.94
CA ILE A 7 -36.01 24.81 -14.32
C ILE A 7 -34.50 24.71 -14.46
N PHE A 8 -33.78 25.02 -13.38
CA PHE A 8 -32.35 24.76 -13.27
C PHE A 8 -32.21 23.28 -12.89
N ALA A 9 -31.96 22.42 -13.88
CA ALA A 9 -31.63 21.02 -13.63
C ALA A 9 -30.23 20.97 -13.02
N LEU A 10 -30.17 21.04 -11.69
CA LEU A 10 -28.96 20.80 -10.92
C LEU A 10 -28.65 19.30 -11.01
N CYS A 11 -27.93 18.91 -12.05
CA CYS A 11 -27.34 17.59 -12.18
C CYS A 11 -26.19 17.51 -11.17
N LEU A 12 -26.51 17.26 -9.90
CA LEU A 12 -25.56 16.77 -8.90
C LEU A 12 -25.15 15.37 -9.33
N ILE A 13 -24.23 15.30 -10.29
CA ILE A 13 -23.43 14.12 -10.53
C ILE A 13 -22.55 14.01 -9.29
N SER A 14 -23.06 13.39 -8.23
CA SER A 14 -22.22 12.90 -7.15
C SER A 14 -21.14 12.07 -7.84
N GLN A 15 -19.90 12.54 -7.81
CA GLN A 15 -18.75 11.74 -8.19
C GLN A 15 -18.68 10.64 -7.15
N ILE A 16 -19.41 9.55 -7.37
CA ILE A 16 -19.21 8.30 -6.67
C ILE A 16 -17.85 7.82 -7.18
N GLY A 17 -16.78 8.28 -6.50
CA GLY A 17 -15.47 7.71 -6.67
C GLY A 17 -15.62 6.24 -6.32
N ILE A 18 -15.51 5.38 -7.33
CA ILE A 18 -15.41 3.94 -7.09
C ILE A 18 -14.12 3.76 -6.30
N ALA A 19 -14.23 3.20 -5.10
CA ALA A 19 -13.06 2.88 -4.29
C ALA A 19 -12.13 1.99 -5.12
N GLN A 20 -10.86 2.37 -5.25
CA GLN A 20 -9.87 1.63 -6.01
C GLN A 20 -9.03 0.80 -5.06
N ASP A 21 -8.90 -0.50 -5.31
CA ASP A 21 -7.93 -1.34 -4.61
C ASP A 21 -6.60 -1.45 -5.37
N PHE A 22 -5.59 -1.91 -4.65
CA PHE A 22 -4.29 -2.27 -5.22
C PHE A 22 -4.44 -3.33 -6.33
N GLY A 23 -3.95 -3.01 -7.53
CA GLY A 23 -3.85 -3.95 -8.65
C GLY A 23 -2.46 -4.57 -8.75
N ASN A 24 -2.34 -5.75 -9.37
CA ASN A 24 -1.01 -6.31 -9.69
C ASN A 24 -0.33 -5.43 -10.75
N SER A 25 1.00 -5.28 -10.66
CA SER A 25 1.80 -4.58 -11.67
C SER A 25 2.99 -5.43 -12.11
N ASN A 26 3.32 -5.32 -13.39
CA ASN A 26 4.52 -5.91 -14.00
C ASN A 26 5.54 -4.83 -14.40
N ASP A 27 5.39 -3.60 -13.90
CA ASP A 27 6.27 -2.47 -14.27
C ASP A 27 7.47 -2.35 -13.33
N TYR A 28 7.47 -3.15 -12.26
CA TYR A 28 8.48 -3.14 -11.20
C TYR A 28 9.01 -4.53 -10.93
N GLN A 29 10.22 -4.59 -10.41
CA GLN A 29 10.85 -5.81 -9.92
C GLN A 29 11.58 -5.56 -8.60
N VAL A 30 11.74 -6.64 -7.84
CA VAL A 30 12.55 -6.67 -6.62
C VAL A 30 13.78 -7.54 -6.85
N THR A 31 14.95 -6.98 -6.61
CA THR A 31 16.23 -7.70 -6.65
C THR A 31 16.77 -7.84 -5.23
N ILE A 32 16.95 -9.08 -4.77
CA ILE A 32 17.56 -9.38 -3.47
C ILE A 32 19.05 -9.66 -3.69
N THR A 33 19.91 -8.92 -3.01
CA THR A 33 21.35 -9.13 -3.08
C THR A 33 21.75 -10.24 -2.11
N LYS A 34 22.16 -11.39 -2.64
CA LYS A 34 22.73 -12.46 -1.82
C LYS A 34 24.06 -12.01 -1.22
N THR A 35 24.26 -12.36 0.05
CA THR A 35 25.49 -12.10 0.78
C THR A 35 26.13 -13.43 1.18
N ASP A 36 27.46 -13.51 1.07
CA ASP A 36 28.22 -14.72 1.44
C ASP A 36 28.41 -14.86 2.96
N LYS A 37 27.82 -13.96 3.77
CA LYS A 37 27.90 -14.01 5.23
C LYS A 37 26.80 -14.89 5.79
N GLU A 38 27.17 -16.09 6.22
CA GLU A 38 26.28 -17.15 6.74
C GLU A 38 25.46 -16.80 8.01
N ASN A 39 25.48 -15.56 8.52
CA ASN A 39 24.80 -15.18 9.76
C ASN A 39 24.20 -13.75 9.73
N LEU A 40 23.64 -13.33 8.59
CA LEU A 40 22.89 -12.08 8.57
C LEU A 40 21.44 -12.31 8.99
N ALA A 41 20.88 -11.37 9.77
CA ALA A 41 19.46 -11.36 10.14
C ALA A 41 18.60 -10.86 8.96
N SER A 42 19.12 -9.89 8.20
CA SER A 42 18.48 -9.33 7.01
C SER A 42 19.47 -9.19 5.86
N VAL A 43 18.96 -9.23 4.63
CA VAL A 43 19.71 -8.99 3.39
C VAL A 43 19.13 -7.80 2.63
N PRO A 44 19.96 -7.01 1.93
CA PRO A 44 19.48 -5.86 1.18
C PRO A 44 18.71 -6.28 -0.07
N ALA A 45 17.66 -5.53 -0.35
CA ALA A 45 16.80 -5.67 -1.52
C ALA A 45 16.55 -4.29 -2.16
N HIS A 46 16.33 -4.28 -3.47
CA HIS A 46 16.06 -3.08 -4.24
C HIS A 46 14.77 -3.22 -5.02
N LEU A 47 13.92 -2.20 -4.95
CA LEU A 47 12.80 -2.00 -5.87
C LEU A 47 13.30 -1.19 -7.07
N SER A 48 13.01 -1.65 -8.28
CA SER A 48 13.40 -0.99 -9.52
C SER A 48 12.29 -1.06 -10.56
N THR A 49 12.30 -0.11 -11.50
CA THR A 49 11.45 -0.15 -12.70
C THR A 49 11.98 -1.17 -13.71
N ILE A 50 11.11 -1.89 -14.40
CA ILE A 50 11.55 -2.85 -15.44
C ILE A 50 11.94 -2.12 -16.74
N ASP A 51 11.14 -1.14 -17.19
CA ASP A 51 11.30 -0.57 -18.54
C ASP A 51 12.30 0.61 -18.61
N SER A 52 12.46 1.41 -17.54
CA SER A 52 13.40 2.54 -17.50
C SER A 52 14.77 2.14 -16.97
N GLY A 53 15.46 1.24 -17.68
CA GLY A 53 16.88 0.98 -17.44
C GLY A 53 17.25 0.33 -16.10
N ASN A 54 16.28 -0.26 -15.39
CA ASN A 54 16.45 -0.77 -14.01
C ASN A 54 16.83 0.32 -12.99
N ASP A 55 16.29 1.53 -13.14
CA ASP A 55 16.46 2.59 -12.16
C ASP A 55 15.98 2.12 -10.77
N ILE A 56 16.89 2.20 -9.79
CA ILE A 56 16.60 1.84 -8.40
C ILE A 56 15.74 2.95 -7.80
N LEU A 57 14.51 2.58 -7.43
CA LEU A 57 13.55 3.48 -6.79
C LEU A 57 13.73 3.52 -5.28
N ALA A 58 13.97 2.35 -4.67
CA ALA A 58 14.11 2.23 -3.23
C ALA A 58 15.02 1.06 -2.85
N ALA A 59 15.73 1.22 -1.74
CA ALA A 59 16.40 0.13 -1.04
C ALA A 59 15.62 -0.22 0.22
N PHE A 60 15.54 -1.50 0.54
CA PHE A 60 14.92 -2.02 1.76
C PHE A 60 15.61 -3.33 2.17
N GLU A 61 15.20 -3.88 3.30
CA GLU A 61 15.75 -5.12 3.84
C GLU A 61 14.68 -6.21 3.88
N VAL A 62 15.09 -7.44 3.56
CA VAL A 62 14.28 -8.66 3.69
C VAL A 62 14.97 -9.63 4.64
N ASP A 63 14.22 -10.52 5.27
CA ASP A 63 14.76 -11.44 6.28
C ASP A 63 15.59 -12.53 5.60
N ALA A 64 16.83 -12.73 6.07
CA ALA A 64 17.82 -13.54 5.37
C ALA A 64 17.69 -15.05 5.66
N ALA A 65 17.16 -15.40 6.84
CA ALA A 65 17.04 -16.77 7.32
C ALA A 65 15.73 -17.46 6.92
N SER A 66 14.80 -16.73 6.30
CA SER A 66 13.44 -17.21 6.06
C SER A 66 13.23 -17.71 4.63
N ASN A 67 12.41 -18.75 4.48
CA ASN A 67 12.01 -19.27 3.17
C ASN A 67 11.03 -18.27 2.53
N ILE A 68 11.55 -17.35 1.72
CA ILE A 68 10.72 -16.51 0.85
C ILE A 68 9.98 -17.43 -0.12
N ASP A 69 8.67 -17.52 0.05
CA ASP A 69 7.77 -18.25 -0.83
C ASP A 69 7.50 -17.45 -2.10
N SER A 70 7.15 -16.17 -1.94
CA SER A 70 6.83 -15.29 -3.06
C SER A 70 7.02 -13.82 -2.72
N ILE A 71 7.27 -13.02 -3.76
CA ILE A 71 7.24 -11.55 -3.70
C ILE A 71 6.14 -11.08 -4.64
N LYS A 72 5.23 -10.25 -4.13
CA LYS A 72 4.11 -9.70 -4.91
C LYS A 72 4.20 -8.19 -4.91
N ILE A 73 4.15 -7.59 -6.09
CA ILE A 73 4.14 -6.14 -6.26
C ILE A 73 2.76 -5.72 -6.74
N LYS A 74 2.19 -4.74 -6.04
CA LYS A 74 0.89 -4.16 -6.36
C LYS A 74 0.98 -2.64 -6.39
N VAL A 75 0.14 -2.01 -7.18
CA VAL A 75 0.12 -0.57 -7.37
C VAL A 75 -1.27 0.00 -7.16
N LEU A 76 -1.33 1.14 -6.49
CA LEU A 76 -2.51 2.00 -6.37
C LEU A 76 -2.21 3.31 -7.11
N GLU A 77 -2.77 3.49 -8.31
CA GLU A 77 -2.51 4.67 -9.15
C GLU A 77 -3.22 5.91 -8.62
N LYS A 78 -4.54 5.86 -8.40
CA LYS A 78 -5.28 7.02 -7.88
C LYS A 78 -5.26 6.92 -6.38
N THR A 79 -4.29 7.54 -5.73
CA THR A 79 -4.14 7.48 -4.26
C THR A 79 -5.15 8.36 -3.53
N GLY A 80 -5.61 9.43 -4.18
CA GLY A 80 -6.43 10.47 -3.55
C GLY A 80 -5.63 11.39 -2.61
N LEU A 81 -4.29 11.27 -2.62
CA LEU A 81 -3.36 12.22 -1.97
C LEU A 81 -2.82 13.18 -3.02
N GLU A 82 -2.73 14.46 -2.67
CA GLU A 82 -2.08 15.44 -3.52
C GLU A 82 -0.57 15.14 -3.65
N SER A 83 0.00 15.44 -4.81
CA SER A 83 1.43 15.24 -5.14
C SER A 83 1.94 13.78 -5.11
N ILE A 84 1.09 12.78 -4.84
CA ILE A 84 1.43 11.36 -4.94
C ILE A 84 0.83 10.78 -6.22
N SER A 85 1.70 10.37 -7.15
CA SER A 85 1.29 9.80 -8.44
C SER A 85 0.78 8.36 -8.29
N GLN A 86 1.34 7.59 -7.37
CA GLN A 86 0.93 6.21 -7.08
C GLN A 86 1.56 5.70 -5.77
N VAL A 87 1.02 4.60 -5.24
CA VAL A 87 1.66 3.81 -4.18
C VAL A 87 2.03 2.43 -4.69
N ILE A 88 3.27 2.03 -4.48
CA ILE A 88 3.79 0.70 -4.77
C ILE A 88 3.84 -0.08 -3.46
N LYS A 89 3.11 -1.19 -3.40
CA LYS A 89 3.12 -2.15 -2.28
C LYS A 89 3.91 -3.38 -2.69
N VAL A 90 4.93 -3.72 -1.92
CA VAL A 90 5.74 -4.93 -2.07
C VAL A 90 5.46 -5.84 -0.88
N ASP A 91 4.76 -6.95 -1.13
CA ASP A 91 4.53 -8.01 -0.15
C ASP A 91 5.61 -9.08 -0.32
N VAL A 92 6.48 -9.22 0.68
CA VAL A 92 7.42 -10.35 0.78
C VAL A 92 6.78 -11.40 1.69
N ILE A 93 6.47 -12.55 1.10
CA ILE A 93 5.75 -13.64 1.76
C ILE A 93 6.75 -14.73 2.11
N TYR A 94 6.78 -15.08 3.38
CA TYR A 94 7.59 -16.13 3.95
C TYR A 94 6.69 -17.28 4.39
N VAL A 95 7.18 -18.52 4.22
CA VAL A 95 6.49 -19.72 4.68
C VAL A 95 7.43 -20.52 5.57
N GLU A 96 7.08 -20.59 6.85
CA GLU A 96 7.74 -21.45 7.83
C GLU A 96 6.68 -22.34 8.49
N PHE A 97 6.55 -22.28 9.83
CA PHE A 97 5.44 -22.90 10.55
C PHE A 97 4.12 -22.15 10.33
N CYS A 98 4.20 -20.83 10.17
CA CYS A 98 3.10 -19.96 9.77
C CYS A 98 3.46 -19.23 8.47
N LYS A 99 2.45 -18.70 7.80
CA LYS A 99 2.66 -17.77 6.69
C LYS A 99 2.83 -16.37 7.27
N TYR A 100 3.91 -15.70 6.90
CA TYR A 100 4.20 -14.35 7.35
C TYR A 100 4.42 -13.43 6.15
N THR A 101 3.88 -12.22 6.20
CA THR A 101 4.00 -11.23 5.13
C THR A 101 4.58 -9.94 5.70
N ILE A 102 5.70 -9.49 5.13
CA ILE A 102 6.20 -8.13 5.32
C ILE A 102 5.77 -7.29 4.13
N SER A 103 4.97 -6.26 4.40
CA SER A 103 4.54 -5.30 3.39
C SER A 103 5.36 -4.02 3.47
N HIS A 104 6.08 -3.70 2.40
CA HIS A 104 6.75 -2.42 2.19
C HIS A 104 5.89 -1.55 1.29
N TYR A 105 5.73 -0.27 1.64
CA TYR A 105 4.97 0.69 0.83
C TYR A 105 5.85 1.86 0.45
N PHE A 106 5.85 2.20 -0.83
CA PHE A 106 6.61 3.30 -1.41
C PHE A 106 5.65 4.22 -2.15
N MET A 107 5.56 5.46 -1.72
CA MET A 107 4.77 6.50 -2.40
C MET A 107 5.68 7.18 -3.42
N LEU A 108 5.29 7.13 -4.69
CA LEU A 108 5.96 7.86 -5.76
C LEU A 108 5.30 9.22 -5.89
N THR A 109 6.08 10.29 -5.80
CA THR A 109 5.57 11.65 -5.99
C THR A 109 5.41 11.96 -7.47
N THR A 110 4.63 12.99 -7.79
CA THR A 110 4.54 13.53 -9.16
C THR A 110 5.86 14.13 -9.67
N LYS A 111 6.88 14.25 -8.81
CA LYS A 111 8.24 14.69 -9.14
C LYS A 111 9.23 13.51 -9.24
N ASN A 112 8.74 12.28 -9.25
CA ASN A 112 9.53 11.05 -9.25
C ASN A 112 10.42 10.85 -8.00
N GLU A 113 10.04 11.42 -6.87
CA GLU A 113 10.69 11.14 -5.58
C GLU A 113 9.97 9.98 -4.88
N ILE A 114 10.70 9.20 -4.07
CA ILE A 114 10.14 8.07 -3.34
C ILE A 114 10.10 8.37 -1.84
N ILE A 115 8.94 8.11 -1.23
CA ILE A 115 8.73 8.20 0.21
C ILE A 115 8.32 6.83 0.73
N SER A 116 9.11 6.28 1.65
CA SER A 116 8.82 4.99 2.27
C SER A 116 7.91 5.16 3.48
N LEU A 117 6.83 4.37 3.55
CA LEU A 117 6.05 4.24 4.78
C LEU A 117 6.70 3.21 5.72
N PRO A 118 6.41 3.25 7.04
CA PRO A 118 6.79 2.17 7.93
C PRO A 118 6.27 0.82 7.42
N LYS A 119 7.12 -0.20 7.40
CA LYS A 119 6.73 -1.55 6.96
C LYS A 119 5.69 -2.15 7.90
N LEU A 120 4.77 -2.93 7.34
CA LEU A 120 3.76 -3.68 8.10
C LEU A 120 4.12 -5.16 8.11
N SER A 121 3.75 -5.82 9.20
CA SER A 121 4.12 -7.17 9.56
C SER A 121 2.85 -7.93 9.91
N ASN A 122 2.48 -8.93 9.10
CA ASN A 122 1.25 -9.70 9.28
C ASN A 122 1.58 -11.19 9.29
N SER A 123 1.15 -11.89 10.34
CA SER A 123 1.34 -13.34 10.48
C SER A 123 0.01 -14.06 10.48
N VAL A 124 -0.01 -15.21 9.82
CA VAL A 124 -1.20 -16.02 9.67
C VAL A 124 -0.87 -17.46 10.03
N CYS A 125 -1.28 -17.85 11.24
CA CYS A 125 -1.07 -19.18 11.81
C CYS A 125 -2.37 -20.00 11.92
N GLU A 126 -3.50 -19.33 12.16
CA GLU A 126 -4.80 -19.95 12.44
C GLU A 126 -5.88 -19.45 11.47
N LYS A 127 -7.14 -19.88 11.68
CA LYS A 127 -8.29 -19.58 10.80
C LYS A 127 -8.83 -18.15 10.95
N GLU A 128 -8.66 -17.55 12.12
CA GLU A 128 -8.94 -16.14 12.34
C GLU A 128 -7.68 -15.35 11.99
N VAL A 129 -7.85 -14.39 11.08
CA VAL A 129 -6.73 -13.61 10.55
C VAL A 129 -6.95 -12.16 10.94
N GLU A 130 -5.95 -11.60 11.61
CA GLU A 130 -5.84 -10.16 11.85
C GLU A 130 -4.74 -9.63 10.93
N GLU A 131 -5.05 -8.59 10.16
CA GLU A 131 -4.06 -7.89 9.34
C GLU A 131 -4.06 -6.40 9.68
N THR A 132 -2.87 -5.86 9.91
CA THR A 132 -2.64 -4.42 9.88
C THR A 132 -2.39 -3.99 8.44
N VAL A 133 -3.17 -3.01 7.96
CA VAL A 133 -3.10 -2.47 6.60
C VAL A 133 -3.18 -0.95 6.59
N TYR A 134 -2.63 -0.33 5.55
CA TYR A 134 -2.86 1.08 5.24
C TYR A 134 -4.03 1.22 4.27
N HIS A 135 -4.92 2.17 4.54
CA HIS A 135 -5.97 2.65 3.66
C HIS A 135 -5.62 4.04 3.17
N PHE A 136 -5.50 4.18 1.86
CA PHE A 136 -5.34 5.48 1.20
C PHE A 136 -6.71 6.13 0.94
N PRO A 137 -6.79 7.46 0.74
CA PRO A 137 -8.05 8.18 0.57
C PRO A 137 -8.98 7.63 -0.52
N SER A 138 -8.41 7.01 -1.55
CA SER A 138 -9.17 6.40 -2.65
C SER A 138 -9.70 5.00 -2.38
N GLN A 139 -9.37 4.39 -1.25
CA GLN A 139 -9.74 3.02 -0.90
C GLN A 139 -10.98 2.98 -0.01
N VAL A 140 -11.57 1.78 0.10
CA VAL A 140 -12.56 1.51 1.14
C VAL A 140 -11.89 1.72 2.51
N TYR A 141 -12.58 2.42 3.41
CA TYR A 141 -12.08 2.88 4.72
C TYR A 141 -10.97 3.96 4.66
N GLY A 142 -10.70 4.52 3.48
CA GLY A 142 -9.84 5.69 3.33
C GLY A 142 -10.50 6.96 3.87
N GLU A 143 -9.67 7.89 4.35
CA GLU A 143 -10.09 9.24 4.74
C GLU A 143 -9.42 10.29 3.85
N HIS A 144 -10.13 11.38 3.57
CA HIS A 144 -9.59 12.48 2.76
C HIS A 144 -8.28 13.03 3.37
N SER A 145 -7.24 13.16 2.54
CA SER A 145 -5.92 13.69 2.89
C SER A 145 -5.23 12.97 4.05
N LYS A 146 -5.56 11.69 4.29
CA LYS A 146 -4.93 10.88 5.33
C LYS A 146 -4.62 9.48 4.84
N ILE A 147 -3.57 8.90 5.41
CA ILE A 147 -3.29 7.46 5.31
C ILE A 147 -3.72 6.85 6.63
N VAL A 148 -4.73 5.99 6.61
CA VAL A 148 -5.31 5.38 7.82
C VAL A 148 -4.73 3.99 8.00
N THR A 149 -4.10 3.71 9.14
CA THR A 149 -3.73 2.36 9.54
C THR A 149 -4.92 1.71 10.23
N SER A 150 -5.30 0.52 9.78
CA SER A 150 -6.39 -0.25 10.39
C SER A 150 -5.97 -1.69 10.67
N GLN A 151 -6.58 -2.28 11.69
CA GLN A 151 -6.64 -3.72 11.89
C GLN A 151 -7.91 -4.25 11.22
N VAL A 152 -7.74 -5.20 10.31
CA VAL A 152 -8.82 -5.88 9.59
C VAL A 152 -8.91 -7.31 10.09
N PHE A 153 -10.11 -7.72 10.47
CA PHE A 153 -10.38 -9.04 11.00
C PHE A 153 -11.15 -9.86 9.96
N TYR A 154 -10.61 -11.04 9.63
CA TYR A 154 -11.20 -11.95 8.66
C TYR A 154 -11.68 -13.25 9.28
N THR A 155 -12.81 -13.74 8.80
CA THR A 155 -13.29 -15.09 9.04
C THR A 155 -12.93 -15.96 7.84
N ASN A 156 -12.19 -17.06 8.07
CA ASN A 156 -11.80 -18.01 7.02
C ASN A 156 -11.19 -17.36 5.77
N TYR A 157 -10.31 -16.35 5.95
CA TYR A 157 -9.52 -15.68 4.90
C TYR A 157 -10.27 -14.83 3.87
N ASN A 158 -11.61 -14.85 3.83
CA ASN A 158 -12.37 -14.29 2.72
C ASN A 158 -13.48 -13.31 3.13
N GLU A 159 -13.87 -13.30 4.41
CA GLU A 159 -14.96 -12.45 4.89
C GLU A 159 -14.44 -11.48 5.96
N ILE A 160 -14.47 -10.18 5.66
CA ILE A 160 -14.17 -9.13 6.63
C ILE A 160 -15.34 -9.04 7.60
N HIS A 161 -15.09 -9.29 8.88
CA HIS A 161 -16.12 -9.16 9.93
C HIS A 161 -15.88 -7.95 10.84
N GLY A 162 -14.74 -7.27 10.71
CA GLY A 162 -14.45 -6.04 11.44
C GLY A 162 -13.26 -5.26 10.88
N VAL A 163 -13.30 -3.93 11.02
CA VAL A 163 -12.19 -3.03 10.73
C VAL A 163 -12.11 -2.00 11.85
N THR A 164 -10.94 -1.85 12.46
CA THR A 164 -10.68 -0.87 13.51
C THR A 164 -9.52 0.03 13.10
N ALA A 165 -9.78 1.33 12.93
CA ALA A 165 -8.72 2.31 12.70
C ALA A 165 -7.86 2.44 13.97
N THR A 166 -6.55 2.24 13.82
CA THR A 166 -5.60 2.25 14.95
C THR A 166 -4.72 3.50 14.96
N ASN A 167 -4.41 4.04 13.78
CA ASN A 167 -3.64 5.28 13.66
C ASN A 167 -3.96 5.98 12.32
N SER A 168 -3.62 7.26 12.20
CA SER A 168 -3.70 7.98 10.94
C SER A 168 -2.54 8.93 10.77
N PHE A 169 -2.00 8.99 9.56
CA PHE A 169 -1.00 9.96 9.17
C PHE A 169 -1.67 11.10 8.40
N ALA A 170 -1.50 12.33 8.87
CA ALA A 170 -1.91 13.51 8.12
C ALA A 170 -0.91 13.73 6.97
N TRP A 171 -1.43 13.81 5.74
CA TRP A 171 -0.62 14.18 4.58
C TRP A 171 -0.66 15.69 4.37
N ASN A 172 0.50 16.34 4.32
CA ASN A 172 0.60 17.81 4.25
C ASN A 172 1.51 18.32 3.12
N ASP A 173 1.62 17.57 2.01
CA ASP A 173 2.31 17.95 0.76
C ASP A 173 3.80 18.32 0.84
N ASP A 174 4.39 18.38 2.04
CA ASP A 174 5.81 18.70 2.27
C ASP A 174 6.72 17.46 2.21
N ALA A 175 6.23 16.36 1.64
CA ALA A 175 6.89 15.05 1.61
C ALA A 175 7.26 14.48 2.99
N SER A 176 6.73 15.05 4.08
CA SER A 176 6.89 14.51 5.43
C SER A 176 5.59 13.92 5.94
N ILE A 177 5.72 12.89 6.78
CA ILE A 177 4.59 12.25 7.46
C ILE A 177 4.57 12.81 8.88
N ARG A 178 3.46 13.42 9.28
CA ARG A 178 3.26 13.91 10.65
C ARG A 178 2.34 12.95 11.41
N LEU A 179 2.81 12.54 12.60
CA LEU A 179 2.08 11.72 13.57
C LEU A 179 1.09 12.56 14.37
#